data_AF-A0A2N6AUJ7-F1
#
_entry.id   AF-A0A2N6AUJ7-F1
#
_cell.length_a   1.000
_cell.length_b   1.000
_cell.length_c   1.000
_cell.angle_alpha   90.00
_cell.angle_beta   90.00
_cell.angle_gamma   90.00
#
_symmetry.space_group_name_H-M   'P 1'
#
loop_
_entity.id
_entity.type
_entity.pdbx_description
1 polymer ?
#
loop_
_entity_poly.entity_id
_entity_poly.type
_entity_poly.pdbx_seq_one_letter_code
_entity_poly.pdbx_strand_id
1 'polypeptide(L)'
;MAIGRGLRHAGAAGRLAQAELRRPLLLQQVSGAGQQRGTQIAVVIRCLAHNAPLSPDPPSISDSPGGVKLAVDAVNSNIHVRVRTLAPQIKSVSDKGLMTVLLTGLILFVLIHIFTATPSLRGLLARPGKERLYQAGFGVLVILCMGLIIYGKSIAPFEPVWEPPLWGRHLAWLLVLVAFVLLATAHGPTLVRQYVPHPMLMGVLIWAIAHLTANGDMASMMLFGTFAVFSVLMMILTGRRGAAKPAPQGRWSNTLIQAVAGAALYGAVLLAHPYLFGVPALA
;
A
#
# COMPACT_ATOMS: atom_id res chain seq x y z
N MET A 1 38.65 18.35 58.83
CA MET A 1 37.36 18.28 59.56
C MET A 1 36.55 19.49 59.13
N ALA A 2 35.27 19.30 58.77
CA ALA A 2 34.29 20.30 58.32
C ALA A 2 34.53 20.95 56.94
N ILE A 3 33.61 20.70 56.01
CA ILE A 3 33.17 21.44 54.79
C ILE A 3 32.94 20.39 53.69
N GLY A 4 31.74 19.81 53.63
CA GLY A 4 31.43 18.77 52.63
C GLY A 4 30.11 18.03 52.80
N ARG A 5 29.29 18.39 53.80
CA ARG A 5 27.93 17.85 54.00
C ARG A 5 26.78 18.83 53.70
N GLY A 6 27.06 20.12 53.45
CA GLY A 6 26.02 21.13 53.20
C GLY A 6 25.46 21.17 51.77
N LEU A 7 26.23 20.77 50.75
CA LEU A 7 25.84 20.99 49.35
C LEU A 7 25.01 19.87 48.71
N ARG A 8 24.88 18.71 49.36
CA ARG A 8 24.07 17.59 48.83
C ARG A 8 22.58 17.66 49.21
N HIS A 9 22.23 18.44 50.24
CA HIS A 9 20.82 18.59 50.66
C HIS A 9 20.10 19.75 49.94
N ALA A 10 20.81 20.76 49.45
CA ALA A 10 20.22 21.87 48.69
C ALA A 10 19.72 21.44 47.29
N GLY A 11 20.44 20.52 46.61
CA GLY A 11 20.07 20.04 45.27
C GLY A 11 18.87 19.07 45.25
N ALA A 12 18.64 18.31 46.32
CA ALA A 12 17.49 17.40 46.44
C ALA A 12 16.20 18.15 46.80
N ALA A 13 16.29 19.15 47.68
CA ALA A 13 15.15 20.01 48.04
C ALA A 13 14.68 20.87 46.86
N GLY A 14 15.59 21.42 46.05
CA GLY A 14 15.23 22.18 44.85
C GLY A 14 14.53 21.36 43.75
N ARG A 15 14.89 20.08 43.60
CA ARG A 15 14.24 19.17 42.63
C ARG A 15 12.86 18.69 43.09
N LEU A 16 12.65 18.53 44.40
CA LEU A 16 11.33 18.22 44.97
C LEU A 16 10.39 19.44 44.96
N ALA A 17 10.92 20.64 45.19
CA ALA A 17 10.15 21.89 45.06
C ALA A 17 9.72 22.16 43.61
N GLN A 18 10.58 21.89 42.62
CA GLN A 18 10.21 21.99 41.20
C GLN A 18 9.21 20.92 40.74
N ALA A 19 9.19 19.74 41.38
CA ALA A 19 8.24 18.68 41.08
C ALA A 19 6.84 18.97 41.65
N GLU A 20 6.75 19.56 42.85
CA GLU A 20 5.47 19.97 43.45
C GLU A 20 4.85 21.19 42.76
N LEU A 21 5.65 22.13 42.26
CA LEU A 21 5.15 23.28 41.47
C LEU A 21 4.59 22.89 40.09
N ARG A 22 4.98 21.74 39.51
CA ARG A 22 4.46 21.23 38.23
C ARG A 22 3.23 20.33 38.38
N ARG A 23 2.94 19.86 39.60
CA ARG A 23 1.81 18.98 39.90
C ARG A 23 0.44 19.60 39.58
N PRO A 24 0.13 20.85 39.96
CA PRO A 24 -1.17 21.46 39.63
C PRO A 24 -1.35 21.73 38.13
N LEU A 25 -0.27 22.04 37.39
CA LEU A 25 -0.30 22.27 35.94
C LEU A 25 -0.58 20.99 35.13
N LEU A 26 -0.01 19.86 35.55
CA LEU A 26 -0.30 18.55 34.95
C LEU A 26 -1.72 18.06 35.30
N LEU A 27 -2.21 18.32 36.52
CA LEU A 27 -3.59 18.02 36.90
C LEU A 27 -4.60 18.89 36.15
N GLN A 28 -4.27 20.16 35.84
CA GLN A 28 -5.11 21.02 35.01
C GLN A 28 -5.13 20.60 33.54
N GLN A 29 -4.00 20.14 32.98
CA GLN A 29 -3.94 19.59 31.63
C GLN A 29 -4.64 18.23 31.50
N VAL A 30 -4.54 17.35 32.50
CA VAL A 30 -5.25 16.06 32.54
C VAL A 30 -6.75 16.27 32.79
N SER A 31 -7.14 17.26 33.61
CA SER A 31 -8.54 17.66 33.81
C SER A 31 -9.14 18.28 32.55
N GLY A 32 -8.40 19.14 31.83
CA GLY A 32 -8.80 19.70 30.53
C GLY A 32 -8.89 18.66 29.41
N ALA A 33 -7.97 17.69 29.37
CA ALA A 33 -8.03 16.57 28.43
C ALA A 33 -9.13 15.56 28.76
N GLY A 34 -9.43 15.36 30.05
CA GLY A 34 -10.58 14.59 30.54
C GLY A 34 -11.91 15.27 30.25
N GLN A 35 -11.95 16.61 30.31
CA GLN A 35 -13.12 17.41 29.94
C GLN A 35 -13.30 17.46 28.42
N GLN A 36 -12.25 17.57 27.60
CA GLN A 36 -12.37 17.49 26.13
C GLN A 36 -12.70 16.07 25.62
N ARG A 37 -12.12 15.00 26.20
CA ARG A 37 -12.52 13.61 25.90
C ARG A 37 -13.92 13.31 26.42
N GLY A 38 -14.28 13.84 27.59
CA GLY A 38 -15.63 13.79 28.14
C GLY A 38 -16.64 14.48 27.24
N THR A 39 -16.31 15.63 26.64
CA THR A 39 -17.16 16.34 25.69
C THR A 39 -17.25 15.62 24.34
N GLN A 40 -16.17 15.03 23.82
CA GLN A 40 -16.24 14.23 22.59
C GLN A 40 -17.01 12.92 22.77
N ILE A 41 -16.82 12.22 23.89
CA ILE A 41 -17.59 11.04 24.26
C ILE A 41 -19.05 11.43 24.54
N ALA A 42 -19.31 12.55 25.21
CA ALA A 42 -20.67 13.05 25.43
C ALA A 42 -21.35 13.51 24.14
N VAL A 43 -20.61 14.04 23.15
CA VAL A 43 -21.13 14.37 21.81
C VAL A 43 -21.43 13.12 21.01
N VAL A 44 -20.58 12.08 21.07
CA VAL A 44 -20.85 10.78 20.44
C VAL A 44 -22.04 10.08 21.12
N ILE A 45 -22.13 10.09 22.45
CA ILE A 45 -23.28 9.58 23.22
C ILE A 45 -24.54 10.38 22.90
N ARG A 46 -24.47 11.72 22.80
CA ARG A 46 -25.59 12.59 22.43
C ARG A 46 -26.03 12.38 20.97
N CYS A 47 -25.12 12.18 20.02
CA CYS A 47 -25.43 11.82 18.64
C CYS A 47 -26.01 10.41 18.50
N LEU A 48 -25.56 9.46 19.32
CA LEU A 48 -26.10 8.09 19.37
C LEU A 48 -27.49 8.05 20.03
N ALA A 49 -27.75 8.95 21.00
CA ALA A 49 -29.04 9.14 21.64
C ALA A 49 -30.05 9.89 20.74
N HIS A 50 -29.61 10.85 19.92
CA HIS A 50 -30.50 11.64 19.05
C HIS A 50 -31.08 10.88 17.85
N ASN A 51 -30.51 9.71 17.51
CA ASN A 51 -31.01 8.83 16.44
C ASN A 51 -31.76 7.59 16.98
N ALA A 52 -31.97 7.48 18.30
CA ALA A 52 -32.90 6.49 18.83
C ALA A 52 -34.33 7.04 18.68
N PRO A 53 -35.31 6.25 18.21
CA PRO A 53 -36.70 6.65 18.35
C PRO A 53 -36.95 6.92 19.83
N LEU A 54 -37.45 8.12 20.15
CA LEU A 54 -37.83 8.49 21.51
C LEU A 54 -38.86 7.45 22.00
N SER A 55 -38.43 6.53 22.86
CA SER A 55 -39.35 5.83 23.75
C SER A 55 -40.02 6.91 24.60
N PRO A 56 -41.36 6.90 24.77
CA PRO A 56 -42.08 8.02 25.38
C PRO A 56 -41.65 8.37 26.81
N ASP A 57 -41.00 7.46 27.54
CA ASP A 57 -40.59 7.70 28.93
C ASP A 57 -39.21 7.11 29.24
N PRO A 58 -38.28 7.89 29.83
CA PRO A 58 -37.07 7.33 30.43
C PRO A 58 -37.46 6.54 31.69
N PRO A 59 -36.84 5.36 31.93
CA PRO A 59 -37.12 4.59 33.14
C PRO A 59 -36.78 5.43 34.38
N SER A 60 -37.65 5.45 35.38
CA SER A 60 -37.41 6.10 36.66
C SER A 60 -36.19 5.47 37.33
N ILE A 61 -35.06 6.17 37.30
CA ILE A 61 -33.84 5.72 37.96
C ILE A 61 -34.09 5.85 39.46
N SER A 62 -34.34 4.74 40.15
CA SER A 62 -34.29 4.75 41.62
C SER A 62 -32.86 5.05 42.04
N ASP A 63 -32.64 5.96 43.00
CA ASP A 63 -31.32 6.28 43.58
C ASP A 63 -30.67 5.11 44.36
N SER A 64 -31.25 3.91 44.26
CA SER A 64 -30.68 2.70 44.83
C SER A 64 -29.42 2.28 44.05
N PRO A 65 -28.38 1.74 44.73
CA PRO A 65 -27.16 1.24 44.07
C PRO A 65 -27.43 0.22 42.94
N GLY A 66 -28.55 -0.51 43.00
CA GLY A 66 -28.97 -1.47 41.97
C GLY A 66 -29.54 -0.81 40.70
N GLY A 67 -30.25 0.32 40.82
CA GLY A 67 -30.83 1.06 39.69
C GLY A 67 -29.75 1.67 38.78
N VAL A 68 -28.70 2.23 39.38
CA VAL A 68 -27.55 2.77 38.64
C VAL A 68 -26.81 1.66 37.89
N LYS A 69 -26.61 0.49 38.52
CA LYS A 69 -25.95 -0.65 37.88
C LYS A 69 -26.73 -1.17 36.67
N LEU A 70 -28.06 -1.31 36.79
CA LEU A 70 -28.93 -1.75 35.68
C LEU A 70 -28.91 -0.77 34.50
N ALA A 71 -28.93 0.54 34.77
CA ALA A 71 -28.82 1.56 33.73
C ALA A 71 -27.46 1.50 33.00
N VAL A 72 -26.37 1.33 33.74
CA VAL A 72 -25.02 1.17 33.17
C VAL A 72 -24.92 -0.11 32.34
N ASP A 73 -25.47 -1.22 32.83
CA ASP A 73 -25.46 -2.51 32.13
C ASP A 73 -26.28 -2.42 30.81
N ALA A 74 -27.41 -1.71 30.80
CA ALA A 74 -28.24 -1.48 29.62
C ALA A 74 -27.58 -0.55 28.58
N VAL A 75 -26.83 0.47 29.03
CA VAL A 75 -26.04 1.33 28.14
C VAL A 75 -24.89 0.54 27.53
N ASN A 76 -24.17 -0.24 28.35
CA ASN A 76 -23.07 -1.08 27.88
C ASN A 76 -23.54 -2.14 26.87
N SER A 77 -24.66 -2.81 27.12
CA SER A 77 -25.22 -3.79 26.19
C SER A 77 -25.59 -3.14 24.85
N ASN A 78 -26.20 -1.95 24.87
CA ASN A 78 -26.52 -1.19 23.65
C ASN A 78 -25.28 -0.76 22.86
N ILE A 79 -24.21 -0.36 23.55
CA ILE A 79 -22.92 -0.03 22.90
C ILE A 79 -22.32 -1.28 22.25
N HIS A 80 -22.28 -2.42 22.95
CA HIS A 80 -21.76 -3.67 22.39
C HIS A 80 -22.54 -4.14 21.16
N VAL A 81 -23.87 -4.04 21.19
CA VAL A 81 -24.71 -4.38 20.03
C VAL A 81 -24.42 -3.43 18.86
N ARG A 82 -24.34 -2.12 19.08
CA ARG A 82 -24.05 -1.14 18.03
C ARG A 82 -22.65 -1.28 17.44
N VAL A 83 -21.64 -1.57 18.25
CA VAL A 83 -20.28 -1.84 17.74
C VAL A 83 -20.29 -3.10 16.88
N ARG A 84 -20.98 -4.17 17.30
CA ARG A 84 -21.10 -5.40 16.51
C ARG A 84 -21.81 -5.17 15.17
N THR A 85 -22.84 -4.32 15.13
CA THR A 85 -23.57 -4.03 13.89
C THR A 85 -22.83 -3.08 12.96
N LEU A 86 -22.07 -2.10 13.49
CA LEU A 86 -21.32 -1.14 12.68
C LEU A 86 -19.94 -1.64 12.25
N ALA A 87 -19.31 -2.55 13.01
CA ALA A 87 -18.02 -3.13 12.68
C ALA A 87 -17.90 -3.63 11.23
N PRO A 88 -18.84 -4.43 10.68
CA PRO A 88 -18.75 -4.88 9.29
C PRO A 88 -18.88 -3.73 8.28
N GLN A 89 -19.67 -2.70 8.58
CA GLN A 89 -19.82 -1.53 7.70
C GLN A 89 -18.54 -0.69 7.68
N ILE A 90 -17.94 -0.44 8.84
CA ILE A 90 -16.66 0.27 8.98
C ILE A 90 -15.56 -0.49 8.25
N LYS A 91 -15.49 -1.81 8.44
CA LYS A 91 -14.53 -2.66 7.73
C LYS A 91 -14.71 -2.57 6.21
N SER A 92 -15.95 -2.71 5.72
CA SER A 92 -16.25 -2.59 4.28
C SER A 92 -15.84 -1.22 3.70
N VAL A 93 -16.12 -0.12 4.40
CA VAL A 93 -15.73 1.22 3.94
C VAL A 93 -14.21 1.37 3.92
N SER A 94 -13.52 0.87 4.96
CA SER A 94 -12.07 0.84 5.01
C SER A 94 -11.48 0.03 3.86
N ASP A 95 -11.98 -1.19 3.63
CA ASP A 95 -11.52 -2.10 2.58
C ASP A 95 -11.65 -1.45 1.19
N LYS A 96 -12.77 -0.76 0.91
CA LYS A 96 -12.97 0.01 -0.32
C LYS A 96 -11.96 1.15 -0.47
N GLY A 97 -11.68 1.87 0.63
CA GLY A 97 -10.66 2.92 0.65
C GLY A 97 -9.27 2.39 0.31
N LEU A 98 -8.89 1.23 0.86
CA LEU A 98 -7.60 0.58 0.61
C LEU A 98 -7.47 0.12 -0.86
N MET A 99 -8.53 -0.48 -1.42
CA MET A 99 -8.58 -0.85 -2.85
C MET A 99 -8.46 0.36 -3.78
N THR A 100 -8.99 1.51 -3.37
CA THR A 100 -8.96 2.75 -4.17
C THR A 100 -7.51 3.21 -4.41
N VAL A 101 -6.60 3.01 -3.46
CA VAL A 101 -5.18 3.35 -3.61
C VAL A 101 -4.54 2.54 -4.74
N LEU A 102 -4.76 1.22 -4.73
CA LEU A 102 -4.26 0.30 -5.77
C LEU A 102 -4.82 0.69 -7.15
N LEU A 103 -6.15 0.87 -7.26
CA LEU A 103 -6.80 1.23 -8.51
C LEU A 103 -6.32 2.58 -9.04
N THR A 104 -6.14 3.57 -8.16
CA THR A 104 -5.61 4.89 -8.54
C THR A 104 -4.20 4.76 -9.12
N GLY A 105 -3.32 4.00 -8.45
CA GLY A 105 -1.98 3.71 -8.96
C GLY A 105 -2.00 3.03 -10.34
N LEU A 106 -2.84 2.02 -10.51
CA LEU A 106 -2.99 1.29 -11.78
C LEU A 106 -3.49 2.20 -12.91
N ILE A 107 -4.55 2.98 -12.66
CA ILE A 107 -5.11 3.89 -13.66
C ILE A 107 -4.07 4.94 -14.06
N LEU A 108 -3.43 5.60 -13.09
CA LEU A 108 -2.41 6.61 -13.37
C LEU A 108 -1.23 6.02 -14.16
N PHE A 109 -0.76 4.82 -13.77
CA PHE A 109 0.30 4.11 -14.47
C PHE A 109 -0.08 3.79 -15.91
N VAL A 110 -1.27 3.27 -16.16
CA VAL A 110 -1.72 2.93 -17.51
C VAL A 110 -1.88 4.20 -18.36
N LEU A 111 -2.55 5.22 -17.83
CA LEU A 111 -2.82 6.46 -18.55
C LEU A 111 -1.53 7.17 -18.96
N ILE A 112 -0.55 7.29 -18.07
CA ILE A 112 0.71 7.97 -18.40
C ILE A 112 1.52 7.22 -19.47
N HIS A 113 1.48 5.89 -19.47
CA HIS A 113 2.15 5.08 -20.49
C HIS A 113 1.43 5.14 -21.84
N ILE A 114 0.09 5.13 -21.86
CA ILE A 114 -0.68 5.32 -23.10
C ILE A 114 -0.44 6.72 -23.67
N PHE A 115 -0.40 7.74 -22.80
CA PHE A 115 -0.10 9.12 -23.20
C PHE A 115 1.26 9.22 -23.90
N THR A 116 2.31 8.66 -23.29
CA THR A 116 3.67 8.67 -23.89
C THR A 116 3.82 7.72 -25.08
N ALA A 117 2.94 6.72 -25.19
CA ALA A 117 2.82 5.86 -26.34
C ALA A 117 2.18 6.55 -27.56
N THR A 118 1.64 7.75 -27.41
CA THR A 118 0.97 8.45 -28.51
C THR A 118 1.84 9.62 -28.98
N PRO A 119 2.40 9.60 -30.20
CA PRO A 119 3.33 10.62 -30.68
C PRO A 119 2.78 12.04 -30.64
N SER A 120 1.50 12.23 -31.00
CA SER A 120 0.81 13.53 -30.96
C SER A 120 0.74 14.09 -29.54
N LEU A 121 0.44 13.26 -28.55
CA LEU A 121 0.37 13.67 -27.13
C LEU A 121 1.75 13.97 -26.55
N ARG A 122 2.76 13.17 -26.90
CA ARG A 122 4.14 13.40 -26.48
C ARG A 122 4.71 14.72 -27.04
N GLY A 123 4.41 15.04 -28.29
CA GLY A 123 4.85 16.26 -28.96
C GLY A 123 4.38 17.55 -28.28
N LEU A 124 3.28 17.51 -27.52
CA LEU A 124 2.78 18.66 -26.76
C LEU A 124 3.69 19.07 -25.59
N LEU A 125 4.46 18.12 -25.04
CA LEU A 125 5.27 18.32 -23.83
C LEU A 125 6.77 18.23 -24.10
N ALA A 126 7.20 17.42 -25.07
CA ALA A 126 8.61 17.24 -25.39
C ALA A 126 9.12 18.42 -26.25
N ARG A 127 9.75 19.41 -25.60
CA ARG A 127 10.41 20.53 -26.28
C ARG A 127 11.80 20.12 -26.80
N PRO A 128 12.20 20.57 -28.00
CA PRO A 128 13.55 20.35 -28.52
C PRO A 128 14.63 20.80 -27.52
N GLY A 129 15.62 19.95 -27.25
CA GLY A 129 16.73 20.23 -26.35
C GLY A 129 16.44 20.01 -24.86
N LYS A 130 15.23 19.57 -24.50
CA LYS A 130 14.84 19.22 -23.12
C LYS A 130 14.44 17.75 -22.95
N GLU A 131 14.83 16.88 -23.88
CA GLU A 131 14.43 15.47 -23.92
C GLU A 131 14.84 14.72 -22.66
N ARG A 132 16.06 14.97 -22.15
CA ARG A 132 16.56 14.35 -20.92
C ARG A 132 15.75 14.76 -19.70
N LEU A 133 15.39 16.03 -19.60
CA LEU A 133 14.57 16.53 -18.50
C LEU A 133 13.16 15.94 -18.55
N TYR A 134 12.56 15.87 -19.74
CA TYR A 134 11.29 15.22 -19.96
C TYR A 134 11.33 13.73 -19.56
N GLN A 135 12.36 13.00 -20.00
CA GLN A 135 12.55 11.59 -19.65
C GLN A 135 12.73 11.37 -18.15
N ALA A 136 13.52 12.23 -17.48
CA ALA A 136 13.71 12.16 -16.03
C ALA A 136 12.41 12.44 -15.28
N GLY A 137 11.68 13.50 -15.65
CA GLY A 137 10.38 13.83 -15.03
C GLY A 137 9.34 12.72 -15.23
N PHE A 138 9.27 12.16 -16.44
CA PHE A 138 8.43 11.00 -16.72
C PHE A 138 8.83 9.79 -15.87
N GLY A 139 10.14 9.50 -15.77
CA GLY A 139 10.65 8.40 -14.95
C GLY A 139 10.27 8.54 -13.48
N VAL A 140 10.40 9.74 -12.90
CA VAL A 140 9.95 10.04 -11.53
C VAL A 140 8.45 9.77 -11.37
N LEU A 141 7.62 10.25 -12.30
CA LEU A 141 6.18 10.06 -12.21
C LEU A 141 5.78 8.58 -12.33
N VAL A 142 6.46 7.81 -13.19
CA VAL A 142 6.27 6.36 -13.28
C VAL A 142 6.67 5.66 -11.99
N ILE A 143 7.80 6.04 -11.37
CA ILE A 143 8.23 5.50 -10.08
C ILE A 143 7.21 5.80 -8.98
N LEU A 144 6.64 7.01 -8.96
CA LEU A 144 5.59 7.38 -8.01
C LEU A 144 4.32 6.53 -8.22
N CYS A 145 3.89 6.33 -9.46
CA CYS A 145 2.74 5.47 -9.77
C CYS A 145 3.01 4.01 -9.35
N MET A 146 4.22 3.51 -9.63
CA MET A 146 4.65 2.17 -9.22
C MET A 146 4.67 2.03 -7.69
N GLY A 147 5.19 3.03 -6.97
CA GLY A 147 5.17 3.07 -5.51
C GLY A 147 3.75 3.04 -4.95
N LEU A 148 2.82 3.76 -5.57
CA LEU A 148 1.40 3.75 -5.18
C LEU A 148 0.76 2.38 -5.39
N ILE A 149 1.09 1.68 -6.48
CA ILE A 149 0.64 0.31 -6.75
C ILE A 149 1.18 -0.66 -5.69
N ILE A 150 2.49 -0.61 -5.41
CA ILE A 150 3.14 -1.48 -4.43
C ILE A 150 2.53 -1.25 -3.04
N TYR A 151 2.40 0.01 -2.62
CA TYR A 151 1.80 0.36 -1.35
C TYR A 151 0.32 -0.05 -1.29
N GLY A 152 -0.45 0.20 -2.35
CA GLY A 152 -1.85 -0.22 -2.44
C GLY A 152 -2.03 -1.73 -2.32
N LYS A 153 -1.14 -2.53 -2.93
CA LYS A 153 -1.17 -3.99 -2.82
C LYS A 153 -0.73 -4.48 -1.42
N SER A 154 0.24 -3.83 -0.77
CA SER A 154 0.73 -4.28 0.54
C SER A 154 -0.28 -4.06 1.67
N ILE A 155 -1.16 -3.06 1.55
CA ILE A 155 -2.22 -2.77 2.52
C ILE A 155 -3.60 -3.32 2.12
N ALA A 156 -3.71 -3.91 0.93
CA ALA A 156 -4.96 -4.43 0.40
C ALA A 156 -5.47 -5.60 1.25
N PRO A 157 -6.75 -5.61 1.69
CA PRO A 157 -7.32 -6.79 2.33
C PRO A 157 -7.31 -7.99 1.39
N PHE A 158 -7.07 -9.16 1.96
CA PHE A 158 -7.21 -10.43 1.25
C PHE A 158 -8.69 -10.76 1.08
N GLU A 159 -9.17 -10.73 -0.16
CA GLU A 159 -10.54 -11.10 -0.54
C GLU A 159 -10.46 -12.23 -1.57
N PRO A 160 -10.78 -13.50 -1.21
CA PRO A 160 -10.64 -14.63 -2.12
C PRO A 160 -11.66 -14.55 -3.27
N VAL A 161 -11.20 -14.80 -4.49
CA VAL A 161 -12.00 -14.84 -5.72
C VAL A 161 -12.06 -16.27 -6.26
N TRP A 162 -10.91 -16.96 -6.26
CA TRP A 162 -10.79 -18.35 -6.67
C TRP A 162 -9.62 -19.01 -5.93
N GLU A 163 -9.56 -20.34 -5.94
CA GLU A 163 -8.50 -21.10 -5.26
C GLU A 163 -7.43 -21.54 -6.27
N PRO A 164 -6.19 -21.03 -6.15
CA PRO A 164 -5.08 -21.47 -6.99
C PRO A 164 -4.75 -22.94 -6.79
N PRO A 165 -4.46 -23.69 -7.88
CA PRO A 165 -4.03 -25.07 -7.76
C PRO A 165 -2.69 -25.14 -7.04
N LEU A 166 -2.43 -26.24 -6.32
CA LEU A 166 -1.19 -26.42 -5.56
C LEU A 166 0.07 -26.26 -6.42
N TRP A 167 0.02 -26.69 -7.69
CA TRP A 167 1.12 -26.58 -8.64
C TRP A 167 1.35 -25.16 -9.17
N GLY A 168 0.37 -24.26 -9.03
CA GLY A 168 0.40 -22.90 -9.57
C GLY A 168 1.63 -22.11 -9.07
N ARG A 169 2.02 -22.32 -7.80
CA ARG A 169 3.22 -21.69 -7.23
C ARG A 169 4.51 -22.08 -7.94
N HIS A 170 4.65 -23.36 -8.30
CA HIS A 170 5.86 -23.87 -8.94
C HIS A 170 5.98 -23.37 -10.38
N LEU A 171 4.85 -23.34 -11.09
CA LEU A 171 4.78 -22.71 -12.40
C LEU A 171 5.12 -21.21 -12.30
N ALA A 172 4.60 -20.52 -11.29
CA ALA A 172 4.86 -19.11 -11.10
C ALA A 172 6.35 -18.83 -10.86
N TRP A 173 7.05 -19.62 -10.02
CA TRP A 173 8.49 -19.45 -9.81
C TRP A 173 9.28 -19.54 -11.12
N LEU A 174 9.00 -20.55 -11.95
CA LEU A 174 9.66 -20.73 -13.23
C LEU A 174 9.36 -19.59 -14.20
N LEU A 175 8.08 -19.23 -14.37
CA LEU A 175 7.67 -18.18 -15.30
C LEU A 175 8.17 -16.80 -14.88
N VAL A 176 8.21 -16.51 -13.58
CA VAL A 176 8.76 -15.25 -13.07
C VAL A 176 10.27 -15.18 -13.31
N LEU A 177 11.02 -16.29 -13.17
CA LEU A 177 12.43 -16.32 -13.57
C LEU A 177 12.60 -15.96 -15.06
N VAL A 178 11.81 -16.59 -15.94
CA VAL A 178 11.82 -16.27 -17.38
C VAL A 178 11.50 -14.79 -17.61
N ALA A 179 10.51 -14.24 -16.91
CA ALA A 179 10.14 -12.83 -17.00
C ALA A 179 11.31 -11.91 -16.61
N PHE A 180 12.00 -12.17 -15.49
CA PHE A 180 13.13 -11.36 -15.06
C PHE A 180 14.30 -11.41 -16.04
N VAL A 181 14.57 -12.58 -16.64
CA VAL A 181 15.58 -12.71 -17.71
C VAL A 181 15.18 -11.89 -18.93
N LEU A 182 13.91 -11.93 -19.36
CA LEU A 182 13.41 -11.12 -20.48
C LEU A 182 13.46 -9.62 -20.19
N LEU A 183 13.13 -9.20 -18.97
CA LEU A 183 13.24 -7.80 -18.53
C LEU A 183 14.70 -7.34 -18.58
N ALA A 184 15.62 -8.10 -17.98
CA ALA A 184 17.03 -7.73 -17.95
C ALA A 184 17.61 -7.66 -19.36
N THR A 185 17.35 -8.68 -20.18
CA THR A 185 17.87 -8.78 -21.56
C THR A 185 17.20 -7.82 -22.55
N ALA A 186 16.18 -7.06 -22.15
CA ALA A 186 15.57 -6.03 -22.98
C ALA A 186 16.46 -4.78 -23.15
N HIS A 187 17.52 -4.64 -22.36
CA HIS A 187 18.38 -3.47 -22.33
C HIS A 187 19.70 -3.70 -23.06
N GLY A 188 20.21 -2.68 -23.77
CA GLY A 188 21.51 -2.81 -24.47
C GLY A 188 21.50 -3.80 -25.67
N PRO A 189 22.69 -4.21 -26.15
CA PRO A 189 22.84 -5.05 -27.35
C PRO A 189 22.88 -6.56 -27.01
N THR A 190 21.71 -7.15 -26.77
CA THR A 190 21.53 -8.60 -26.54
C THR A 190 20.94 -9.29 -27.77
N LEU A 191 21.10 -10.62 -27.84
CA LEU A 191 20.47 -11.45 -28.86
C LEU A 191 18.96 -11.55 -28.65
N VAL A 192 18.50 -11.60 -27.39
CA VAL A 192 17.07 -11.60 -27.08
C VAL A 192 16.38 -10.38 -27.68
N ARG A 193 16.93 -9.18 -27.49
CA ARG A 193 16.38 -7.95 -28.07
C ARG A 193 16.42 -7.93 -29.61
N GLN A 194 17.31 -8.70 -30.22
CA GLN A 194 17.40 -8.80 -31.68
C GLN A 194 16.31 -9.69 -32.28
N TYR A 195 15.97 -10.80 -31.63
CA TYR A 195 15.00 -11.78 -32.14
C TYR A 195 13.59 -11.65 -31.54
N VAL A 196 13.48 -11.09 -30.34
CA VAL A 196 12.21 -10.87 -29.64
C VAL A 196 11.77 -9.42 -29.86
N PRO A 197 10.57 -9.15 -30.43
CA PRO A 197 10.13 -7.79 -30.73
C PRO A 197 9.96 -6.88 -29.50
N HIS A 198 9.45 -7.44 -28.39
CA HIS A 198 9.09 -6.68 -27.19
C HIS A 198 9.49 -7.41 -25.90
N PRO A 199 10.78 -7.73 -25.68
CA PRO A 199 11.23 -8.58 -24.58
C PRO A 199 10.78 -8.06 -23.22
N MET A 200 10.83 -6.75 -22.98
CA MET A 200 10.36 -6.14 -21.75
C MET A 200 8.86 -6.36 -21.52
N LEU A 201 8.01 -6.03 -22.49
CA LEU A 201 6.56 -6.21 -22.36
C LEU A 201 6.16 -7.69 -22.29
N MET A 202 6.90 -8.58 -22.98
CA MET A 202 6.68 -10.01 -22.90
C MET A 202 7.04 -10.54 -21.51
N GLY A 203 8.12 -10.06 -20.91
CA GLY A 203 8.44 -10.40 -19.53
C GLY A 203 7.38 -9.91 -18.55
N VAL A 204 6.86 -8.68 -18.69
CA VAL A 204 5.77 -8.17 -17.84
C VAL A 204 4.50 -9.01 -18.01
N LEU A 205 4.15 -9.41 -19.25
CA LEU A 205 3.01 -10.27 -19.52
C LEU A 205 3.16 -11.65 -18.87
N ILE A 206 4.33 -12.29 -19.04
CA ILE A 206 4.62 -13.60 -18.44
C ILE A 206 4.60 -13.50 -16.92
N TRP A 207 5.19 -12.45 -16.34
CA TRP A 207 5.16 -12.18 -14.90
C TRP A 207 3.72 -12.04 -14.37
N ALA A 208 2.87 -11.29 -15.09
CA ALA A 208 1.48 -11.11 -14.73
C ALA A 208 0.70 -12.43 -14.78
N ILE A 209 0.84 -13.21 -15.86
CA ILE A 209 0.21 -14.53 -15.99
C ILE A 209 0.69 -15.46 -14.88
N ALA A 210 1.99 -15.50 -14.60
CA ALA A 210 2.57 -16.31 -13.54
C ALA A 210 1.91 -16.01 -12.18
N HIS A 211 1.76 -14.74 -11.83
CA HIS A 211 1.13 -14.36 -10.58
C HIS A 211 -0.37 -14.67 -10.56
N LEU A 212 -1.08 -14.50 -11.69
CA LEU A 212 -2.48 -14.92 -11.82
C LEU A 212 -2.66 -16.43 -11.68
N THR A 213 -1.64 -17.27 -11.90
CA THR A 213 -1.75 -18.73 -11.65
C THR A 213 -1.53 -19.12 -10.20
N ALA A 214 -0.91 -18.27 -9.39
CA ALA A 214 -0.55 -18.54 -8.00
C ALA A 214 -1.35 -17.73 -6.97
N ASN A 215 -2.07 -16.68 -7.39
CA ASN A 215 -2.79 -15.78 -6.50
C ASN A 215 -4.27 -15.70 -6.85
N GLY A 216 -5.11 -15.97 -5.86
CA GLY A 216 -6.55 -16.08 -5.99
C GLY A 216 -7.36 -14.90 -5.44
N ASP A 217 -6.71 -13.83 -4.97
CA ASP A 217 -7.37 -12.70 -4.31
C ASP A 217 -7.68 -11.53 -5.24
N MET A 218 -8.67 -10.72 -4.87
CA MET A 218 -9.18 -9.61 -5.67
C MET A 218 -8.08 -8.59 -6.04
N ALA A 219 -7.23 -8.21 -5.09
CA ALA A 219 -6.18 -7.23 -5.34
C ALA A 219 -5.13 -7.76 -6.34
N SER A 220 -4.77 -9.05 -6.25
CA SER A 220 -3.91 -9.71 -7.23
C SER A 220 -4.55 -9.75 -8.62
N MET A 221 -5.83 -10.13 -8.71
CA MET A 221 -6.56 -10.18 -9.97
C MET A 221 -6.58 -8.81 -10.67
N MET A 222 -6.84 -7.73 -9.92
CA MET A 222 -6.80 -6.36 -10.44
C MET A 222 -5.40 -5.95 -10.89
N LEU A 223 -4.38 -6.18 -10.06
CA LEU A 223 -3.00 -5.81 -10.34
C LEU A 223 -2.47 -6.52 -11.59
N PHE A 224 -2.40 -7.85 -11.53
CA PHE A 224 -1.77 -8.64 -12.58
C PHE A 224 -2.64 -8.70 -13.84
N GLY A 225 -3.98 -8.75 -13.70
CA GLY A 225 -4.89 -8.64 -14.84
C GLY A 225 -4.70 -7.33 -15.61
N THR A 226 -4.54 -6.21 -14.90
CA THR A 226 -4.25 -4.91 -15.52
C THR A 226 -2.91 -4.93 -16.25
N PHE A 227 -1.84 -5.44 -15.64
CA PHE A 227 -0.52 -5.53 -16.28
C PHE A 227 -0.49 -6.48 -17.48
N ALA A 228 -1.29 -7.55 -17.47
CA ALA A 228 -1.44 -8.45 -18.61
C ALA A 228 -2.08 -7.73 -19.81
N VAL A 229 -3.23 -7.07 -19.59
CA VAL A 229 -3.92 -6.28 -20.63
C VAL A 229 -3.05 -5.12 -21.10
N PHE A 230 -2.43 -4.39 -20.17
CA PHE A 230 -1.50 -3.30 -20.46
C PHE A 230 -0.36 -3.76 -21.36
N SER A 231 0.26 -4.90 -21.08
CA SER A 231 1.40 -5.41 -21.85
C SER A 231 1.01 -5.68 -23.30
N VAL A 232 -0.14 -6.34 -23.53
CA VAL A 232 -0.66 -6.61 -24.87
C VAL A 232 -1.00 -5.30 -25.60
N LEU A 233 -1.70 -4.38 -24.94
CA LEU A 233 -2.06 -3.09 -25.50
C LEU A 233 -0.82 -2.30 -25.93
N MET A 234 0.20 -2.24 -25.07
CA MET A 234 1.43 -1.51 -25.36
C MET A 234 2.25 -2.14 -26.48
N MET A 235 2.24 -3.48 -26.61
CA MET A 235 2.85 -4.16 -27.77
C MET A 235 2.16 -3.73 -29.06
N ILE A 236 0.83 -3.73 -29.10
CA ILE A 236 0.05 -3.31 -30.28
C ILE A 236 0.32 -1.84 -30.63
N LEU A 237 0.22 -0.94 -29.64
CA LEU A 237 0.44 0.50 -29.84
C LEU A 237 1.87 0.83 -30.28
N THR A 238 2.86 0.09 -29.78
CA THR A 238 4.27 0.32 -30.12
C THR A 238 4.64 -0.33 -31.45
N GLY A 239 4.13 -1.54 -31.74
CA GLY A 239 4.33 -2.23 -33.02
C GLY A 239 3.77 -1.44 -34.21
N ARG A 240 2.63 -0.77 -34.02
CA ARG A 240 2.04 0.13 -35.03
C ARG A 240 2.93 1.32 -35.42
N ARG A 241 3.94 1.68 -34.62
CA ARG A 241 4.84 2.81 -34.93
C ARG A 241 5.92 2.48 -35.95
N GLY A 242 6.04 1.21 -36.38
CA GLY A 242 6.97 0.83 -37.45
C GLY A 242 8.43 1.16 -37.14
N ALA A 243 8.88 0.91 -35.91
CA ALA A 243 10.29 1.13 -35.56
C ALA A 243 11.20 0.28 -36.46
N ALA A 244 12.18 0.92 -37.10
CA ALA A 244 13.19 0.22 -37.88
C ALA A 244 13.84 -0.88 -37.01
N LYS A 245 13.93 -2.10 -37.56
CA LYS A 245 14.65 -3.18 -36.88
C LYS A 245 16.07 -2.70 -36.60
N PRO A 246 16.57 -2.76 -35.36
CA PRO A 246 17.96 -2.45 -35.09
C PRO A 246 18.86 -3.28 -36.00
N ALA A 247 19.96 -2.71 -36.49
CA ALA A 247 21.00 -3.50 -37.15
C ALA A 247 21.39 -4.71 -36.25
N PRO A 248 21.92 -5.81 -36.77
CA PRO A 248 22.35 -6.93 -35.93
C PRO A 248 23.49 -6.47 -34.99
N GLN A 249 23.17 -6.24 -33.71
CA GLN A 249 24.16 -5.81 -32.70
C GLN A 249 24.24 -6.78 -31.51
N GLY A 250 23.44 -7.84 -31.50
CA GLY A 250 23.34 -8.76 -30.36
C GLY A 250 24.64 -9.53 -30.14
N ARG A 251 25.08 -9.60 -28.88
CA ARG A 251 26.24 -10.40 -28.47
C ARG A 251 25.84 -11.45 -27.45
N TRP A 252 26.39 -12.67 -27.59
CA TRP A 252 26.19 -13.75 -26.62
C TRP A 252 26.67 -13.36 -25.22
N SER A 253 27.84 -12.71 -25.12
CA SER A 253 28.39 -12.24 -23.84
C SER A 253 27.43 -11.28 -23.12
N ASN A 254 26.92 -10.27 -23.82
CA ASN A 254 25.95 -9.33 -23.26
C ASN A 254 24.65 -10.03 -22.82
N THR A 255 24.18 -10.97 -23.63
CA THR A 255 22.97 -11.75 -23.35
C THR A 255 23.16 -12.58 -22.08
N LEU A 256 24.29 -13.26 -21.95
CA LEU A 256 24.62 -14.07 -20.78
C LEU A 256 24.75 -13.21 -19.52
N ILE A 257 25.49 -12.10 -19.59
CA ILE A 257 25.66 -11.17 -18.46
C ILE A 257 24.29 -10.67 -17.96
N GLN A 258 23.43 -10.23 -18.89
CA GLN A 258 22.12 -9.71 -18.51
C GLN A 258 21.16 -10.80 -18.05
N ALA A 259 21.22 -12.00 -18.63
CA ALA A 259 20.42 -13.13 -18.16
C ALA A 259 20.81 -13.52 -16.73
N VAL A 260 22.11 -13.57 -16.42
CA VAL A 260 22.61 -13.82 -15.06
C VAL A 260 22.20 -12.68 -14.11
N ALA A 261 22.30 -11.42 -14.54
CA ALA A 261 21.82 -10.29 -13.74
C ALA A 261 20.31 -10.35 -13.47
N GLY A 262 19.50 -10.74 -14.46
CA GLY A 262 18.07 -10.96 -14.32
C GLY A 262 17.76 -12.10 -13.34
N ALA A 263 18.46 -13.23 -13.44
CA ALA A 263 18.32 -14.36 -12.52
C ALA A 263 18.75 -14.00 -11.09
N ALA A 264 19.82 -13.21 -10.92
CA ALA A 264 20.26 -12.71 -9.62
C ALA A 264 19.21 -11.77 -9.01
N LEU A 265 18.65 -10.85 -9.79
CA LEU A 265 17.58 -9.96 -9.35
C LEU A 265 16.30 -10.73 -8.99
N TYR A 266 15.96 -11.77 -9.76
CA TYR A 266 14.87 -12.69 -9.42
C TYR A 266 15.09 -13.32 -8.05
N GLY A 267 16.27 -13.88 -7.78
CA GLY A 267 16.61 -14.45 -6.48
C GLY A 267 16.49 -13.44 -5.34
N ALA A 268 16.99 -12.21 -5.55
CA ALA A 268 16.89 -11.13 -4.58
C ALA A 268 15.43 -10.75 -4.27
N VAL A 269 14.59 -10.60 -5.30
CA VAL A 269 13.16 -10.27 -5.12
C VAL A 269 12.40 -11.42 -4.49
N LEU A 270 12.71 -12.67 -4.85
CA LEU A 270 12.09 -13.86 -4.27
C LEU A 270 12.31 -13.92 -2.76
N LEU A 271 13.52 -13.60 -2.30
CA LEU A 271 13.87 -13.51 -0.88
C LEU A 271 13.26 -12.28 -0.20
N ALA A 272 13.18 -11.15 -0.91
CA ALA A 272 12.62 -9.90 -0.39
C ALA A 272 11.08 -9.83 -0.42
N HIS A 273 10.42 -10.77 -1.09
CA HIS A 273 8.97 -10.79 -1.32
C HIS A 273 8.10 -10.54 -0.07
N PRO A 274 8.35 -11.15 1.11
CA PRO A 274 7.56 -10.87 2.31
C PRO A 274 7.68 -9.43 2.80
N TYR A 275 8.83 -8.78 2.61
CA TYR A 275 9.05 -7.39 3.03
C TYR A 275 8.46 -6.39 2.03
N LEU A 276 8.48 -6.73 0.74
CA LEU A 276 7.97 -5.87 -0.33
C LEU A 276 6.44 -5.95 -0.45
N PHE A 277 5.88 -7.15 -0.28
CA PHE A 277 4.48 -7.43 -0.61
C PHE A 277 3.66 -8.04 0.53
N GLY A 278 4.26 -8.23 1.71
CA GLY A 278 3.56 -8.73 2.91
C GLY A 278 3.26 -10.23 2.89
N VAL A 279 3.66 -10.96 1.83
CA VAL A 279 3.42 -12.40 1.67
C VAL A 279 4.73 -13.14 1.32
N PRO A 280 5.04 -14.29 1.93
CA PRO A 280 6.21 -15.07 1.58
C PRO A 280 6.01 -15.79 0.23
N ALA A 281 6.99 -15.71 -0.67
CA ALA A 281 6.95 -16.41 -1.96
C ALA A 281 7.45 -17.87 -1.88
N LEU A 282 8.16 -18.23 -0.81
CA LEU A 282 8.81 -19.53 -0.62
C LEU A 282 8.08 -20.44 0.39
N ALA A 283 7.01 -19.96 1.03
CA ALA A 283 6.24 -20.70 2.03
C ALA A 283 4.97 -21.35 1.45
#